data_AF-A0A3D9E8Z6-F1
#
_entry.id   AF-A0A3D9E8Z6-F1
#
_cell.length_a   1.000
_cell.length_b   1.000
_cell.length_c   1.000
_cell.angle_alpha   90.00
_cell.angle_beta   90.00
_cell.angle_gamma   90.00
#
_symmetry.space_group_name_H-M   'P 1'
#
loop_
_entity.id
_entity.type
_entity.pdbx_description
1 polymer ?
#
loop_
_entity_poly.entity_id
_entity_poly.type
_entity_poly.pdbx_seq_one_letter_code
_entity_poly.pdbx_strand_id
1 'polypeptide(L)'
;MTTPTSLSPAPLAAARVLWAKVDTGFWVAHRGGEYFGCVDQVAGGFVSRDAHGVPVGRYDTLHTAKASVRSTTHPANVSRRRRFERATVLTATGVGGTTLALALTAGALAPYL
;
A
#
# COMPACT_ATOMS: atom_id res chain seq x y z
N MET A 1 -55.12 15.45 8.86
CA MET A 1 -53.94 15.41 7.99
C MET A 1 -52.70 15.38 8.86
N THR A 2 -52.09 14.21 9.06
CA THR A 2 -50.84 14.04 9.82
C THR A 2 -49.70 13.85 8.83
N THR A 3 -48.84 14.84 8.72
CA THR A 3 -47.62 14.80 7.91
C THR A 3 -46.61 13.84 8.55
N PRO A 4 -46.06 12.85 7.83
CA PRO A 4 -44.97 12.05 8.36
C PRO A 4 -43.70 12.91 8.41
N THR A 5 -43.12 13.06 9.61
CA THR A 5 -41.78 13.63 9.80
C THR A 5 -40.77 12.73 9.09
N SER A 6 -40.19 13.23 8.00
CA SER A 6 -39.08 12.56 7.31
C SER A 6 -37.84 12.61 8.20
N LEU A 7 -37.45 11.47 8.75
CA LEU A 7 -36.19 11.32 9.49
C LEU A 7 -35.05 11.29 8.47
N SER A 8 -34.34 12.41 8.32
CA SER A 8 -33.11 12.46 7.53
C SER A 8 -32.08 11.52 8.17
N PRO A 9 -31.48 10.56 7.44
CA PRO A 9 -30.45 9.70 8.00
C PRO A 9 -29.27 10.57 8.42
N ALA A 10 -28.98 10.62 9.72
CA ALA A 10 -27.78 11.26 10.22
C ALA A 10 -26.56 10.65 9.50
N PRO A 11 -25.61 11.47 9.01
CA PRO A 11 -24.44 10.94 8.34
C PRO A 11 -23.75 9.99 9.32
N LEU A 12 -23.63 8.70 8.94
CA LEU A 12 -22.87 7.72 9.69
C LEU A 12 -21.52 8.35 9.98
N ALA A 13 -21.23 8.63 11.26
CA ALA A 13 -20.03 9.34 11.66
C ALA A 13 -18.84 8.64 10.99
N ALA A 14 -18.22 9.32 10.03
CA ALA A 14 -17.16 8.73 9.23
C ALA A 14 -16.09 8.24 10.22
N ALA A 15 -15.91 6.92 10.30
CA ALA A 15 -14.99 6.33 11.28
C ALA A 15 -13.64 7.03 11.20
N ARG A 16 -13.13 7.49 12.35
CA ARG A 16 -11.86 8.23 12.40
C ARG A 16 -10.71 7.31 12.04
N VAL A 17 -9.70 7.86 11.36
CA VAL A 17 -8.45 7.15 11.11
C VAL A 17 -7.57 7.28 12.34
N LEU A 18 -7.26 6.16 12.96
CA LEU A 18 -6.32 6.03 14.08
C LEU A 18 -5.00 5.50 13.55
N TRP A 19 -3.90 5.85 14.23
CA TRP A 19 -2.56 5.48 13.79
C TRP A 19 -1.81 4.78 14.91
N ALA A 20 -1.28 3.60 14.60
CA ALA A 20 -0.38 2.85 15.47
C ALA A 20 1.03 2.90 14.88
N LYS A 21 2.04 3.15 15.71
CA LYS A 21 3.43 2.91 15.34
C LYS A 21 3.72 1.43 15.60
N VAL A 22 4.01 0.67 14.55
CA VAL A 22 4.22 -0.77 14.64
C VAL A 22 5.69 -1.11 14.73
N ASP A 23 6.54 -0.35 14.02
CA ASP A 23 7.99 -0.46 14.09
C ASP A 23 8.67 0.92 13.91
N THR A 24 9.99 0.97 14.08
CA THR A 24 10.79 2.16 13.77
C THR A 24 10.66 2.50 12.29
N GLY A 25 10.12 3.67 12.00
CA GLY A 25 9.88 4.09 10.62
C GLY A 25 8.61 3.51 10.01
N PHE A 26 7.80 2.72 10.74
CA PHE A 26 6.60 2.10 10.18
C PHE A 26 5.35 2.36 11.02
N TRP A 27 4.33 2.90 10.36
CA TRP A 27 3.04 3.25 10.98
C TRP A 27 1.89 2.64 10.19
N VAL A 28 0.89 2.15 10.90
CA VAL A 28 -0.31 1.57 10.33
C VAL A 28 -1.52 2.42 10.70
N ALA A 29 -2.36 2.69 9.71
CA ALA A 29 -3.64 3.35 9.86
C ALA A 29 -4.74 2.30 10.04
N HIS A 30 -5.61 2.51 11.02
CA HIS A 30 -6.83 1.73 11.22
C HIS A 30 -8.04 2.64 11.20
N ARG A 31 -9.15 2.17 10.64
CA ARG A 31 -10.41 2.93 10.55
C ARG A 31 -11.57 1.99 10.85
N GLY A 32 -12.30 2.25 11.94
CA GLY A 32 -13.43 1.40 12.33
C GLY A 32 -13.04 -0.04 12.69
N GLY A 33 -11.80 -0.26 13.16
CA GLY A 33 -11.27 -1.60 13.45
C GLY A 33 -10.61 -2.29 12.27
N GLU A 34 -10.75 -1.75 11.05
CA GLU A 34 -10.15 -2.33 9.85
C GLU A 34 -8.83 -1.65 9.47
N TYR A 35 -7.95 -2.40 8.79
CA TYR A 35 -6.73 -1.87 8.20
C TYR A 35 -7.07 -0.85 7.09
N PHE A 36 -6.49 0.33 7.17
CA PHE A 36 -6.79 1.45 6.26
C PHE A 36 -5.59 1.87 5.39
N GLY A 37 -4.38 1.45 5.75
CA GLY A 37 -3.15 1.75 5.02
C GLY A 37 -1.94 1.80 5.93
N CYS A 38 -0.78 2.14 5.38
CA CYS A 38 0.44 2.29 6.15
C CYS A 38 1.31 3.44 5.63
N VAL A 39 2.24 3.88 6.47
CA VAL A 39 3.30 4.82 6.12
C VAL A 39 4.61 4.20 6.53
N ASP A 40 5.55 4.18 5.59
CA ASP A 40 6.88 3.61 5.76
C ASP A 40 7.93 4.71 5.54
N GLN A 41 8.94 4.75 6.40
CA GLN A 41 10.05 5.68 6.31
C GLN A 41 11.10 5.11 5.38
N VAL A 42 11.45 5.87 4.35
CA VAL A 42 12.46 5.49 3.36
C VAL A 42 13.64 6.47 3.41
N ALA A 43 14.76 6.10 2.80
CA ALA A 43 15.91 6.98 2.67
C ALA A 43 15.51 8.29 1.99
N GLY A 44 15.38 9.37 2.77
CA GLY A 44 14.96 10.69 2.30
C GLY A 44 13.45 10.90 2.22
N GLY A 45 12.63 10.29 3.09
CA GLY A 45 11.23 10.69 3.26
C GLY A 45 10.31 9.57 3.78
N PHE A 46 9.03 9.69 3.47
CA PHE A 46 7.96 8.79 3.88
C PHE A 46 7.12 8.38 2.69
N VAL A 47 6.86 7.08 2.54
CA VAL A 47 5.97 6.53 1.52
C VAL A 47 4.67 6.13 2.18
N SER A 48 3.56 6.71 1.72
CA SER A 48 2.23 6.31 2.16
C SER A 48 1.64 5.28 1.21
N ARG A 49 0.96 4.28 1.75
CA ARG A 49 0.42 3.14 1.01
C ARG A 49 -1.03 2.90 1.45
N ASP A 50 -1.90 2.59 0.49
CA ASP A 50 -3.33 2.35 0.76
C ASP A 50 -3.59 0.98 1.40
N ALA A 51 -4.86 0.68 1.69
CA ALA A 51 -5.25 -0.60 2.29
C ALA A 51 -4.95 -1.84 1.41
N HIS A 52 -4.65 -1.66 0.13
CA HIS A 52 -4.29 -2.73 -0.81
C HIS A 52 -2.79 -2.83 -1.07
N GLY A 53 -1.98 -1.98 -0.43
CA GLY A 53 -0.54 -1.98 -0.66
C GLY A 53 -0.09 -1.09 -1.84
N VAL A 54 -0.99 -0.32 -2.45
CA VAL A 54 -0.64 0.59 -3.55
C VAL A 54 0.02 1.86 -2.99
N PRO A 55 1.23 2.23 -3.44
CA PRO A 55 1.88 3.46 -2.99
C PRO A 55 1.07 4.67 -3.47
N VAL A 56 0.53 5.44 -2.54
CA VAL A 56 -0.24 6.67 -2.81
C VAL A 56 0.70 7.79 -3.23
N GLY A 57 1.86 7.92 -2.56
CA GLY A 57 2.85 8.96 -2.83
C GLY A 57 4.05 8.89 -1.90
N ARG A 58 5.03 9.75 -2.17
CA ARG A 58 6.21 9.98 -1.33
C ARG A 58 6.18 11.42 -0.82
N TYR A 59 6.56 11.60 0.43
CA TYR A 59 6.43 12.85 1.17
C TYR A 59 7.67 13.12 2.00
N ASP A 60 7.98 14.39 2.22
CA ASP A 60 9.15 14.78 3.02
C ASP A 60 8.90 14.64 4.52
N THR A 61 7.64 14.66 4.95
CA THR A 61 7.26 14.62 6.37
C THR A 61 6.25 13.51 6.66
N LEU A 62 6.32 12.96 7.88
CA LEU A 62 5.36 11.97 8.35
C LEU A 62 3.93 12.53 8.39
N HIS A 63 3.77 13.80 8.75
CA HIS A 63 2.45 14.43 8.83
C HIS A 63 1.75 14.46 7.47
N THR A 64 2.45 14.88 6.42
CA THR A 64 1.92 14.92 5.06
C THR A 64 1.65 13.52 4.51
N ALA A 65 2.49 12.54 4.84
CA ALA A 65 2.26 11.13 4.50
C ALA A 65 1.04 10.52 5.22
N LYS A 66 0.79 10.87 6.48
CA LYS A 66 -0.40 10.40 7.20
C LYS A 66 -1.67 11.05 6.68
N ALA A 67 -1.61 12.35 6.34
CA ALA A 67 -2.74 13.08 5.77
C ALA A 67 -3.12 12.60 4.35
N SER A 68 -2.16 12.02 3.62
CA SER A 68 -2.40 11.54 2.26
C SER A 68 -3.04 10.15 2.18
N VAL A 69 -2.99 9.35 3.26
CA VAL A 69 -3.64 8.04 3.28
C VAL A 69 -5.15 8.22 3.19
N ARG A 70 -5.68 7.90 2.00
CA ARG A 70 -7.09 7.97 1.66
C ARG A 70 -7.67 6.58 1.50
N SER A 71 -8.99 6.48 1.66
CA SER A 71 -9.74 5.25 1.40
C SER A 71 -9.46 4.71 -0.01
N THR A 72 -9.48 3.40 -0.15
CA THR A 72 -9.33 2.69 -1.43
C THR A 72 -10.37 3.09 -2.47
N THR A 73 -11.55 3.56 -2.03
CA THR A 73 -12.61 4.10 -2.91
C THR A 73 -12.31 5.50 -3.45
N HIS A 74 -11.25 6.15 -2.98
CA HIS A 74 -10.89 7.47 -3.48
C HIS A 74 -10.45 7.37 -4.96
N PRO A 75 -11.00 8.19 -5.88
CA PRO A 75 -10.79 8.05 -7.32
C PRO A 75 -9.31 8.11 -7.73
N ALA A 76 -8.46 8.82 -6.98
CA ALA A 76 -7.01 8.84 -7.21
C ALA A 76 -6.35 7.46 -6.97
N ASN A 77 -6.81 6.73 -5.95
CA ASN A 77 -6.31 5.39 -5.62
C ASN A 77 -6.78 4.36 -6.66
N VAL A 78 -8.05 4.40 -7.05
CA VAL A 78 -8.61 3.52 -8.10
C VAL A 78 -7.90 3.73 -9.44
N SER A 79 -7.64 4.98 -9.82
CA SER A 79 -6.96 5.32 -11.08
C SER A 79 -5.51 4.83 -11.08
N ARG A 80 -4.79 5.03 -9.97
CA ARG A 80 -3.41 4.56 -9.80
C ARG A 80 -3.34 3.03 -9.80
N ARG A 81 -4.29 2.34 -9.17
CA ARG A 81 -4.41 0.87 -9.20
C ARG A 81 -4.60 0.34 -10.62
N ARG A 82 -5.55 0.90 -11.39
CA ARG A 82 -5.73 0.53 -12.81
C ARG A 82 -4.49 0.79 -13.67
N ARG A 83 -3.72 1.84 -13.37
CA ARG A 83 -2.46 2.13 -14.07
C ARG A 83 -1.38 1.10 -13.75
N PHE A 84 -1.25 0.68 -12.48
CA PHE A 84 -0.34 -0.39 -12.10
C PHE A 84 -0.78 -1.75 -12.66
N GLU A 85 -2.07 -2.10 -12.59
CA GLU A 85 -2.62 -3.32 -13.19
C GLU A 85 -2.36 -3.37 -14.71
N ARG A 86 -2.56 -2.26 -15.42
CA ARG A 86 -2.24 -2.16 -16.86
C ARG A 86 -0.74 -2.25 -17.15
N ALA A 87 0.10 -1.73 -16.26
CA ALA A 87 1.54 -1.85 -16.39
C ALA A 87 2.01 -3.30 -16.25
N THR A 88 1.33 -4.11 -15.41
CA THR A 88 1.61 -5.55 -15.26
C THR A 88 1.16 -6.37 -16.47
N VAL A 89 0.08 -5.98 -17.16
CA VAL A 89 -0.41 -6.74 -18.33
C VAL A 89 0.46 -6.53 -19.59
N LEU A 90 1.26 -5.45 -19.65
CA LEU A 90 2.16 -5.19 -20.78
C LEU A 90 3.54 -5.89 -20.68
N THR A 91 3.86 -6.55 -19.56
CA THR A 91 5.07 -7.36 -19.40
C THR A 91 4.85 -8.84 -19.73
N ALA A 92 4.11 -9.15 -20.80
CA ALA A 92 3.99 -10.51 -21.33
C ALA A 92 4.58 -10.71 -22.72
N THR A 93 5.08 -9.65 -23.38
CA THR A 93 5.74 -9.77 -24.68
C THR A 93 7.03 -8.98 -24.71
N GLY A 94 8.13 -9.66 -24.34
CA GLY A 94 9.46 -9.33 -24.86
C GLY A 94 10.54 -9.09 -23.80
N VAL A 95 11.53 -9.99 -23.80
CA VAL A 95 12.89 -9.87 -23.21
C VAL A 95 12.91 -10.05 -21.68
N GLY A 96 13.62 -10.99 -21.05
CA GLY A 96 14.79 -11.78 -21.43
C GLY A 96 15.77 -11.77 -20.25
N GLY A 97 16.05 -12.93 -19.64
CA GLY A 97 17.28 -13.29 -18.91
C GLY A 97 17.75 -12.48 -17.69
N THR A 98 17.77 -13.12 -16.50
CA THR A 98 18.73 -13.04 -15.35
C THR A 98 17.96 -13.40 -14.06
N THR A 99 18.27 -14.38 -13.21
CA THR A 99 19.34 -15.38 -13.07
C THR A 99 18.79 -16.52 -12.18
N LEU A 100 18.59 -17.72 -12.75
CA LEU A 100 18.60 -18.96 -11.98
C LEU A 100 20.01 -19.54 -12.12
N ALA A 101 20.94 -19.07 -11.29
CA ALA A 101 22.32 -19.55 -11.30
C ALA A 101 22.91 -19.52 -9.88
N LEU A 102 22.44 -20.44 -9.04
CA LEU A 102 23.23 -20.92 -7.91
C LEU A 102 22.88 -22.38 -7.63
N ALA A 103 23.13 -23.24 -8.60
CA ALA A 103 23.22 -24.67 -8.36
C ALA A 103 24.32 -25.22 -9.27
N LEU A 104 25.27 -25.95 -8.67
CA LEU A 104 26.30 -26.77 -9.33
C LEU A 104 27.65 -26.10 -9.68
N THR A 105 28.45 -25.68 -8.69
CA THR A 105 29.94 -25.71 -8.86
C THR A 105 30.76 -25.83 -7.56
N ALA A 106 30.33 -26.64 -6.58
CA ALA A 106 31.17 -26.88 -5.39
C ALA A 106 31.05 -28.31 -4.84
N GLY A 107 31.08 -29.32 -5.71
CA GLY A 107 31.00 -30.73 -5.29
C GLY A 107 31.85 -31.70 -6.09
N ALA A 108 32.83 -31.22 -6.85
CA ALA A 108 33.68 -32.09 -7.68
C ALA A 108 35.07 -31.50 -7.87
N LEU A 109 35.85 -31.40 -6.80
CA LEU A 109 37.29 -31.62 -6.85
C LEU A 109 37.74 -32.19 -5.51
N ALA A 110 38.20 -33.44 -5.61
CA ALA A 110 38.70 -34.27 -4.54
C ALA A 110 39.88 -33.64 -3.78
N PRO A 111 40.19 -34.17 -2.60
CA PRO A 111 41.55 -34.58 -2.34
C PRO A 111 41.60 -36.09 -2.15
N TYR A 112 42.09 -36.78 -3.18
CA TYR A 112 42.96 -37.93 -2.98
C TYR A 112 44.31 -37.37 -2.56
N LEU A 113 44.59 -37.38 -1.26
CA LEU A 113 45.90 -37.64 -0.64
C LEU A 113 45.64 -38.13 0.80
#